data_AF-F7JK09-F1
#
_entry.id   AF-F7JK09-F1
#
_cell.length_a   1.000
_cell.length_b   1.000
_cell.length_c   1.000
_cell.angle_alpha   90.00
_cell.angle_beta   90.00
_cell.angle_gamma   90.00
#
_symmetry.space_group_name_H-M   'P 1'
#
loop_
_entity.id
_entity.type
_entity.pdbx_description
1 polymer ?
#
loop_
_entity_poly.entity_id
_entity_poly.type
_entity_poly.pdbx_seq_one_letter_code
_entity_poly.pdbx_strand_id
1 'polypeptide(L)'
;MSYIEEMLEEILKLVYREYREIVEIERLTCELEETLNHSDRKSANLILEMRQSEMERVSQAKRAISELLESMDDDLKNDIKRLLEGEQLSERKESEAERISMISRQRNHTMENIRRIDRALSRRVAGKDSYYEE
;
A
#
# COMPACT_ATOMS: atom_id res chain seq x y z
N MET A 1 -21.11 -20.73 -3.92
CA MET A 1 -19.82 -20.06 -4.13
C MET A 1 -18.76 -21.14 -4.13
N SER A 2 -17.82 -21.11 -5.06
CA SER A 2 -16.68 -22.05 -5.09
C SER A 2 -15.69 -21.70 -3.97
N TYR A 3 -14.95 -22.70 -3.47
CA TYR A 3 -13.84 -22.47 -2.53
C TYR A 3 -12.85 -21.41 -3.04
N ILE A 4 -12.59 -21.38 -4.34
CA ILE A 4 -11.70 -20.39 -4.98
C ILE A 4 -12.31 -18.98 -4.95
N GLU A 5 -13.63 -18.87 -5.19
CA GLU A 5 -14.33 -17.58 -5.16
C GLU A 5 -14.32 -16.99 -3.74
N GLU A 6 -14.53 -17.82 -2.71
CA GLU A 6 -14.46 -17.40 -1.30
C GLU A 6 -13.07 -16.89 -0.92
N MET A 7 -12.01 -17.58 -1.37
CA MET A 7 -10.63 -17.14 -1.13
C MET A 7 -10.30 -15.82 -1.84
N LEU A 8 -10.74 -15.66 -3.10
CA LEU A 8 -10.52 -14.42 -3.84
C LEU A 8 -11.29 -13.25 -3.22
N GLU A 9 -12.51 -13.48 -2.70
CA GLU A 9 -13.27 -12.46 -1.99
C GLU A 9 -12.53 -11.99 -0.71
N GLU A 10 -11.96 -12.93 0.05
CA GLU A 10 -11.23 -12.62 1.28
C GLU A 10 -9.91 -11.88 0.99
N ILE A 11 -9.16 -12.32 -0.02
CA ILE A 11 -7.98 -11.58 -0.51
C ILE A 11 -8.38 -10.17 -0.94
N LEU A 12 -9.48 -10.03 -1.69
CA LEU A 12 -9.94 -8.73 -2.17
C LEU A 12 -10.25 -7.77 -1.02
N LYS A 13 -10.89 -8.23 0.06
CA LYS A 13 -11.14 -7.43 1.27
C LYS A 13 -9.84 -6.94 1.90
N LEU A 14 -8.84 -7.81 2.03
CA LEU A 14 -7.54 -7.45 2.60
C LEU A 14 -6.76 -6.48 1.71
N VAL A 15 -6.81 -6.66 0.39
CA VAL A 15 -6.17 -5.75 -0.58
C VAL A 15 -6.84 -4.38 -0.57
N TYR A 16 -8.16 -4.30 -0.48
CA TYR A 16 -8.87 -3.03 -0.31
C TYR A 16 -8.48 -2.34 1.00
N ARG A 17 -8.39 -3.11 2.09
CA ARG A 17 -7.95 -2.58 3.39
C ARG A 17 -6.54 -2.02 3.28
N GLU A 18 -5.58 -2.79 2.76
CA GLU A 18 -4.21 -2.33 2.57
C GLU A 18 -4.14 -1.06 1.72
N TYR A 19 -4.86 -1.03 0.60
CA TYR A 19 -4.90 0.13 -0.29
C TYR A 19 -5.44 1.37 0.41
N ARG A 20 -6.53 1.24 1.18
CA ARG A 20 -7.11 2.36 1.95
C ARG A 20 -6.10 2.98 2.90
N GLU A 21 -5.37 2.17 3.67
CA GLU A 21 -4.38 2.70 4.61
C GLU A 21 -3.19 3.35 3.85
N ILE A 22 -2.81 2.81 2.68
CA ILE A 22 -1.79 3.43 1.81
C ILE A 22 -2.23 4.80 1.28
N VAL A 23 -3.51 4.96 0.90
CA VAL A 23 -4.06 6.27 0.50
C VAL A 23 -3.99 7.26 1.67
N GLU A 24 -4.26 6.82 2.89
CA GLU A 24 -4.15 7.67 4.07
C GLU A 24 -2.69 8.05 4.37
N ILE A 25 -1.74 7.14 4.15
CA ILE A 25 -0.30 7.48 4.20
C ILE A 25 0.03 8.55 3.17
N GLU A 26 -0.46 8.48 1.94
CA GLU A 26 -0.23 9.51 0.91
C GLU A 26 -0.78 10.86 1.37
N ARG A 27 -2.03 10.90 1.88
CA ARG A 27 -2.66 12.11 2.41
C ARG A 27 -1.81 12.76 3.51
N LEU A 28 -1.39 11.96 4.50
CA LEU A 28 -0.55 12.41 5.61
C LEU A 28 0.85 12.84 5.13
N THR A 29 1.39 12.22 4.09
CA THR A 29 2.69 12.58 3.51
C THR A 29 2.63 13.96 2.83
N CYS A 30 1.53 14.26 2.13
CA CYS A 30 1.28 15.60 1.58
C CYS A 30 1.08 16.65 2.69
N GLU A 31 0.28 16.33 3.72
CA GLU A 31 0.03 17.22 4.86
C GLU A 31 1.32 17.52 5.63
N LEU A 32 2.22 16.53 5.76
CA LEU A 32 3.54 16.70 6.36
C LEU A 32 4.40 17.67 5.55
N GLU A 33 4.37 17.59 4.22
CA GLU A 33 5.09 18.53 3.35
C GLU A 33 4.63 19.97 3.55
N GLU A 34 3.32 20.21 3.56
CA GLU A 34 2.74 21.54 3.79
C GLU A 34 3.10 22.08 5.19
N THR A 35 2.96 21.23 6.21
CA THR A 35 3.24 21.60 7.61
C THR A 35 4.71 21.98 7.82
N LEU A 36 5.63 21.23 7.23
CA LEU A 36 7.06 21.53 7.28
C LEU A 36 7.40 22.84 6.55
N ASN A 37 6.73 23.15 5.44
CA ASN A 37 6.90 24.43 4.74
C ASN A 37 6.48 25.63 5.62
N HIS A 38 5.53 25.43 6.54
CA HIS A 38 5.11 26.45 7.51
C HIS A 38 5.92 26.44 8.82
N SER A 39 6.96 25.60 8.92
CA SER A 39 7.81 25.47 10.11
C SER A 39 7.06 25.06 11.40
N ASP A 40 5.88 24.45 11.29
CA ASP A 40 5.12 23.96 12.44
C ASP A 40 5.58 22.56 12.87
N ARG A 41 6.61 22.55 13.74
CA ARG A 41 7.21 21.30 14.23
C ARG A 41 6.27 20.45 15.10
N LYS A 42 5.30 21.06 15.79
CA LYS A 42 4.40 20.31 16.67
C LYS A 42 3.42 19.50 15.85
N SER A 43 2.79 20.15 14.86
CA SER A 43 1.87 19.49 13.94
C SER A 43 2.59 18.45 13.09
N ALA A 44 3.84 18.71 12.67
CA ALA A 44 4.65 17.73 11.94
C ALA A 44 4.87 16.43 12.73
N ASN A 45 5.14 16.52 14.03
CA ASN A 45 5.29 15.32 14.88
C ASN A 45 3.99 14.52 15.00
N LEU A 46 2.85 15.20 15.15
CA LEU A 46 1.54 14.54 15.21
C LEU A 46 1.24 13.78 13.90
N ILE A 47 1.52 14.40 12.75
CA ILE A 47 1.34 13.76 11.44
C ILE A 47 2.24 12.53 11.29
N LEU A 48 3.48 12.58 11.79
CA LEU A 48 4.39 11.43 11.78
C LEU A 48 3.85 10.26 12.62
N GLU A 49 3.29 10.53 13.81
CA GLU A 49 2.67 9.51 14.67
C GLU A 49 1.44 8.87 14.01
N MET A 50 0.58 9.68 13.39
CA MET A 50 -0.57 9.20 12.63
C MET A 50 -0.12 8.32 11.45
N ARG A 51 0.90 8.77 10.71
CA ARG A 51 1.45 8.04 9.56
C ARG A 51 2.06 6.70 9.99
N GLN A 52 2.79 6.67 11.10
CA GLN A 52 3.31 5.43 11.69
C GLN A 52 2.17 4.44 12.01
N SER A 53 1.06 4.93 12.56
CA SER A 53 -0.10 4.10 12.85
C SER A 53 -0.73 3.50 11.58
N GLU A 54 -0.77 4.24 10.47
CA GLU A 54 -1.22 3.70 9.18
C GLU A 54 -0.25 2.64 8.63
N MET A 55 1.06 2.85 8.74
CA MET A 55 2.08 1.88 8.31
C MET A 55 1.98 0.55 9.06
N GLU A 56 1.63 0.60 10.35
CA GLU A 56 1.37 -0.59 11.14
C GLU A 56 0.12 -1.34 10.64
N ARG A 57 -0.95 -0.63 10.27
CA ARG A 57 -2.15 -1.24 9.67
C ARG A 57 -1.86 -1.86 8.30
N VAL A 58 -1.07 -1.20 7.45
CA VAL A 58 -0.58 -1.79 6.19
C VAL A 58 0.18 -3.09 6.46
N SER A 59 1.07 -3.08 7.47
CA SER A 59 1.87 -4.25 7.85
C SER A 59 1.02 -5.40 8.40
N GLN A 60 -0.11 -5.11 9.04
CA GLN A 60 -1.08 -6.12 9.47
C GLN A 60 -1.85 -6.71 8.30
N ALA A 61 -2.33 -5.87 7.36
CA ALA A 61 -3.03 -6.35 6.17
C ALA A 61 -2.13 -7.26 5.31
N LYS A 62 -0.86 -6.87 5.10
CA LYS A 62 0.12 -7.70 4.37
C LYS A 62 0.38 -9.06 5.03
N ARG A 63 0.44 -9.09 6.37
CA ARG A 63 0.59 -10.34 7.13
C ARG A 63 -0.62 -11.25 6.95
N ALA A 64 -1.83 -10.71 7.08
CA ALA A 64 -3.05 -11.48 6.85
C ALA A 64 -3.14 -12.05 5.42
N ILE A 65 -2.74 -11.27 4.40
CA ILE A 65 -2.65 -11.77 3.01
C ILE A 65 -1.64 -12.92 2.92
N SER A 66 -0.48 -12.78 3.55
CA SER A 66 0.58 -13.80 3.53
C SER A 66 0.13 -15.10 4.20
N GLU A 67 -0.51 -15.01 5.36
CA GLU A 67 -1.08 -16.17 6.08
C GLU A 67 -2.15 -16.88 5.24
N LEU A 68 -3.01 -16.13 4.55
CA LEU A 68 -4.03 -16.71 3.68
C LEU A 68 -3.39 -17.44 2.49
N LEU A 69 -2.36 -16.85 1.86
CA LEU A 69 -1.59 -17.47 0.78
C LEU A 69 -0.84 -18.74 1.21
N GLU A 70 -0.48 -18.88 2.48
CA GLU A 70 0.21 -20.07 3.00
C GLU A 70 -0.73 -21.29 3.10
N SER A 71 -2.05 -21.06 3.16
CA SER A 71 -3.05 -22.13 3.22
C SER A 71 -3.45 -22.69 1.84
N MET A 72 -2.98 -22.07 0.75
CA MET A 72 -3.36 -22.40 -0.62
C MET A 72 -2.35 -23.35 -1.28
N ASP A 73 -2.81 -24.07 -2.31
CA ASP A 73 -1.91 -24.80 -3.20
C ASP A 73 -1.00 -23.85 -4.00
N ASP A 74 0.12 -24.38 -4.48
CA ASP A 74 1.18 -23.58 -5.10
C ASP A 74 0.72 -22.89 -6.40
N ASP A 75 -0.16 -23.52 -7.18
CA ASP A 75 -0.66 -22.95 -8.43
C ASP A 75 -1.54 -21.72 -8.14
N LEU A 76 -2.54 -21.88 -7.27
CA LEU A 76 -3.42 -20.79 -6.86
C LEU A 76 -2.64 -19.66 -6.16
N LYS A 77 -1.69 -20.01 -5.30
CA LYS A 77 -0.82 -19.05 -4.60
C LYS A 77 -0.01 -18.21 -5.58
N ASN A 78 0.57 -18.84 -6.62
CA ASN A 78 1.34 -18.13 -7.63
C ASN A 78 0.46 -17.20 -8.46
N ASP A 79 -0.74 -17.64 -8.82
CA ASP A 79 -1.71 -16.78 -9.52
C ASP A 79 -2.08 -15.56 -8.67
N ILE A 80 -2.41 -15.74 -7.39
CA ILE A 80 -2.77 -14.60 -6.53
C ILE A 80 -1.60 -13.65 -6.34
N LYS A 81 -0.36 -14.14 -6.21
CA LYS A 81 0.83 -13.28 -6.15
C LYS A 81 0.96 -12.37 -7.37
N ARG A 82 0.75 -12.92 -8.58
CA ARG A 82 0.78 -12.14 -9.83
C ARG A 82 -0.31 -11.07 -9.85
N LEU A 83 -1.52 -11.40 -9.36
CA LEU A 83 -2.59 -10.41 -9.20
C LEU A 83 -2.21 -9.31 -8.20
N LEU A 84 -1.57 -9.65 -7.08
CA LEU A 84 -1.09 -8.70 -6.07
C LEU A 84 0.04 -7.78 -6.60
N GLU A 85 0.79 -8.25 -7.60
CA GLU A 85 1.75 -7.44 -8.35
C GLU A 85 1.08 -6.55 -9.41
N GLY A 86 -0.22 -6.78 -9.68
CA GLY A 86 -1.01 -6.02 -10.65
C GLY A 86 -1.01 -6.63 -12.05
N GLU A 87 -0.58 -7.88 -12.21
CA GLU A 87 -0.72 -8.61 -13.45
C GLU A 87 -2.19 -8.98 -13.72
N GLN A 88 -2.53 -9.17 -14.99
CA GLN A 88 -3.86 -9.61 -15.40
C GLN A 88 -3.80 -11.08 -15.77
N LEU A 89 -4.55 -11.92 -15.05
CA LEU A 89 -4.63 -13.36 -15.29
C LEU A 89 -5.89 -13.80 -16.04
N SER A 90 -6.87 -12.92 -16.17
CA SER A 90 -8.18 -13.22 -16.74
C SER A 90 -8.57 -12.15 -17.77
N GLU A 91 -9.18 -12.58 -18.87
CA GLU A 91 -9.79 -11.69 -19.85
C GLU A 91 -11.15 -11.13 -19.36
N ARG A 92 -11.71 -11.68 -18.27
CA ARG A 92 -13.01 -11.24 -17.72
C ARG A 92 -12.87 -10.05 -16.77
N LYS A 93 -13.34 -8.91 -17.24
CA LYS A 93 -13.26 -7.60 -16.55
C LYS A 93 -14.07 -7.46 -15.24
N GLU A 94 -14.91 -8.43 -14.89
CA GLU A 94 -15.85 -8.31 -13.76
C GLU A 94 -15.53 -9.22 -12.56
N SER A 95 -14.46 -10.03 -12.63
CA SER A 95 -14.08 -10.99 -11.58
C SER A 95 -13.36 -10.35 -10.39
N GLU A 96 -13.39 -11.01 -9.23
CA GLU A 96 -12.59 -10.65 -8.04
C GLU A 96 -11.10 -10.58 -8.36
N ALA A 97 -10.60 -11.51 -9.18
CA ALA A 97 -9.21 -11.53 -9.63
C ALA A 97 -8.83 -10.23 -10.36
N GLU A 98 -9.67 -9.76 -11.28
CA GLU A 98 -9.44 -8.48 -11.97
C GLU A 98 -9.45 -7.30 -11.00
N ARG A 99 -10.37 -7.30 -10.03
CA ARG A 99 -10.44 -6.24 -9.01
C ARG A 99 -9.18 -6.22 -8.15
N ILE A 100 -8.67 -7.38 -7.72
CA ILE A 100 -7.40 -7.50 -7.00
C ILE A 100 -6.28 -6.87 -7.83
N SER A 101 -6.16 -7.24 -9.10
CA SER A 101 -5.15 -6.69 -10.01
C SER A 101 -5.25 -5.17 -10.18
N MET A 102 -6.47 -4.66 -10.40
CA MET A 102 -6.73 -3.23 -10.55
C MET A 102 -6.32 -2.44 -9.29
N ILE A 103 -6.77 -2.86 -8.11
CA ILE A 103 -6.44 -2.18 -6.84
C ILE A 103 -4.94 -2.29 -6.57
N SER A 104 -4.33 -3.43 -6.91
CA SER A 104 -2.89 -3.64 -6.75
C SER A 104 -2.06 -2.65 -7.59
N ARG A 105 -2.47 -2.38 -8.83
CA ARG A 105 -1.84 -1.33 -9.66
C ARG A 105 -2.01 0.06 -9.07
N GLN A 106 -3.21 0.37 -8.59
CA GLN A 106 -3.50 1.64 -7.93
C GLN A 106 -2.63 1.83 -6.67
N ARG A 107 -2.54 0.78 -5.84
CA ARG A 107 -1.69 0.69 -4.65
C ARG A 107 -0.21 0.90 -4.99
N ASN A 108 0.29 0.28 -6.06
CA ASN A 108 1.67 0.46 -6.51
C ASN A 108 1.94 1.91 -6.95
N HIS A 109 1.01 2.52 -7.69
CA HIS A 109 1.12 3.92 -8.10
C HIS A 109 1.14 4.89 -6.90
N THR A 110 0.22 4.71 -5.94
CA THR A 110 0.21 5.51 -4.71
C THR A 110 1.50 5.36 -3.90
N MET A 111 2.05 4.15 -3.81
CA MET A 111 3.34 3.91 -3.15
C MET A 111 4.50 4.63 -3.85
N GLU A 112 4.48 4.73 -5.18
CA GLU A 112 5.48 5.49 -5.93
C GLU A 112 5.38 6.99 -5.64
N ASN A 113 4.17 7.53 -5.56
CA ASN A 113 3.95 8.93 -5.19
C ASN A 113 4.43 9.24 -3.78
N ILE A 114 4.10 8.38 -2.80
CA ILE A 114 4.59 8.52 -1.41
C ILE A 114 6.12 8.59 -1.41
N ARG A 115 6.80 7.63 -2.07
CA ARG A 115 8.27 7.60 -2.15
C ARG A 115 8.84 8.85 -2.80
N ARG A 116 8.18 9.40 -3.82
CA ARG A 116 8.59 10.64 -4.49
C ARG A 116 8.56 11.82 -3.52
N ILE A 117 7.48 11.97 -2.74
CA ILE A 117 7.34 13.05 -1.77
C ILE A 117 8.32 12.86 -0.61
N ASP A 118 8.43 11.66 -0.06
CA ASP A 118 9.38 11.33 1.01
C ASP A 118 10.83 11.66 0.60
N ARG A 119 11.22 11.36 -0.64
CA ARG A 119 12.54 11.71 -1.17
C ARG A 119 12.77 13.22 -1.19
N ALA A 120 11.79 13.98 -1.68
CA ALA A 120 11.87 15.44 -1.71
C ALA A 120 11.94 16.03 -0.30
N LEU A 121 11.13 15.53 0.63
CA LEU A 121 11.11 15.92 2.04
C LEU A 121 12.44 15.62 2.73
N SER A 122 12.94 14.39 2.60
CA SER A 122 14.18 13.95 3.23
C SER A 122 15.37 14.83 2.79
N ARG A 123 15.48 15.11 1.49
CA ARG A 123 16.53 16.00 0.94
C ARG A 123 16.40 17.43 1.45
N ARG A 124 15.17 17.94 1.61
CA ARG A 124 14.91 19.30 2.10
C ARG A 124 15.26 19.46 3.58
N VAL A 125 14.93 18.45 4.41
CA VAL A 125 15.10 18.50 5.86
C VAL A 125 16.53 18.15 6.28
N ALA A 126 17.11 17.09 5.71
CA ALA A 126 18.40 16.56 6.13
C ALA A 126 19.56 16.98 5.22
N GLY A 127 19.29 17.56 4.05
CA GLY A 127 20.33 18.01 3.12
C GLY A 127 21.25 16.85 2.70
N LYS A 128 22.51 16.93 3.11
CA LYS A 128 23.53 15.88 2.84
C LYS A 128 23.29 14.60 3.64
N ASP A 129 22.58 14.67 4.76
CA ASP A 129 22.27 13.50 5.59
C ASP A 129 20.93 12.85 5.19
N SER A 130 20.50 13.03 3.93
CA SER A 130 19.23 12.49 3.44
C SER A 130 19.25 10.96 3.41
N TYR A 131 18.15 10.34 3.84
CA TYR A 131 17.96 8.89 3.72
C TYR A 131 18.03 8.39 2.26
N TYR A 132 17.72 9.27 1.30
CA TYR A 132 17.76 8.97 -0.14
C TYR A 132 18.96 9.67 -0.79
N GLU A 133 20.17 9.33 -0.34
CA GLU A 133 21.40 9.60 -1.10
C GLU A 133 21.33 8.86 -2.46
N GLU A 134 21.90 9.49 -3.50
CA GLU A 134 22.18 8.86 -4.80
C GLU A 134 23.59 8.26 -4.80
#